data_AF-A0A133UZJ4-F1
#
_entry.id   AF-A0A133UZJ4-F1
#
_cell.length_a   1.000
_cell.length_b   1.000
_cell.length_c   1.000
_cell.angle_alpha   90.00
_cell.angle_beta   90.00
_cell.angle_gamma   90.00
#
_symmetry.space_group_name_H-M   'P 1'
#
loop_
_entity.id
_entity.type
_entity.pdbx_description
1 polymer ?
#
loop_
_entity_poly.entity_id
_entity_poly.type
_entity_poly.pdbx_seq_one_letter_code
_entity_poly.pdbx_strand_id
1 'polypeptide(L)'
;MVKSLIELGQLAEEEGIAFHVENNTAFDKVFVEPEELIDVVEEVRGQDVEIYFNFDIGHWFTRADQGKEISMPPEEVMNKIPGEMVKELHLNDYIPGKKIFHPPLHKESGLLKRENLERYAGFVKDKGAELIVVETAFRETEQVKNRDEIIEKETQYLKEILG
;
A
#
# COMPACT_ATOMS: atom_id res chain seq x y z
N MET A 1 -20.30 6.68 -2.13
CA MET A 1 -19.17 6.08 -1.39
C MET A 1 -19.17 6.55 0.06
N VAL A 2 -18.99 7.85 0.33
CA VAL A 2 -18.93 8.43 1.70
C VAL A 2 -20.05 7.93 2.62
N LYS A 3 -21.32 8.00 2.19
CA LYS A 3 -22.44 7.47 3.00
C LYS A 3 -22.28 6.01 3.42
N SER A 4 -21.81 5.15 2.50
CA SER A 4 -21.56 3.74 2.81
C SER A 4 -20.37 3.56 3.74
N LEU A 5 -19.32 4.38 3.61
CA LEU A 5 -18.18 4.36 4.52
C LEU A 5 -18.56 4.79 5.94
N ILE A 6 -19.46 5.79 6.06
CA ILE A 6 -20.03 6.19 7.37
C ILE A 6 -20.78 5.03 8.01
N GLU A 7 -21.71 4.41 7.27
CA GLU A 7 -22.51 3.29 7.79
C GLU A 7 -21.63 2.09 8.19
N LEU A 8 -20.63 1.74 7.37
CA LEU A 8 -19.72 0.62 7.66
C LEU A 8 -18.71 0.97 8.77
N GLY A 9 -18.24 2.21 8.84
CA GLY A 9 -17.34 2.68 9.88
C GLY A 9 -18.02 2.66 11.26
N GLN A 10 -19.27 3.11 11.35
CA GLN A 10 -20.06 3.03 12.59
C GLN A 10 -20.22 1.59 13.07
N LEU A 11 -20.54 0.66 12.15
CA LEU A 11 -20.61 -0.76 12.47
C LEU A 11 -19.26 -1.31 12.94
N ALA A 12 -18.16 -0.91 12.30
CA ALA A 12 -16.84 -1.36 12.69
C ALA A 12 -16.44 -0.85 14.08
N GLU A 13 -16.77 0.39 14.42
CA GLU A 13 -16.56 0.95 15.77
C GLU A 13 -17.33 0.18 16.84
N GLU A 14 -18.60 -0.14 16.59
CA GLU A 14 -19.43 -0.94 17.51
C GLU A 14 -18.82 -2.32 17.80
N GLU A 15 -18.16 -2.90 16.80
CA GLU A 15 -17.48 -4.20 16.90
C GLU A 15 -16.00 -4.10 17.32
N GLY A 16 -15.48 -2.89 17.54
CA GLY A 16 -14.08 -2.67 17.90
C GLY A 16 -13.07 -3.03 16.80
N ILE A 17 -13.47 -2.90 15.54
CA ILE A 17 -12.67 -3.22 14.35
C ILE A 17 -12.15 -1.93 13.72
N ALA A 18 -10.85 -1.87 13.40
CA ALA A 18 -10.29 -0.77 12.62
C ALA A 18 -10.71 -0.89 11.14
N PHE A 19 -11.51 0.07 10.67
CA PHE A 19 -11.98 0.09 9.28
C PHE A 19 -11.04 0.90 8.39
N HIS A 20 -10.62 0.31 7.28
CA HIS A 20 -9.66 0.90 6.35
C HIS A 20 -10.28 1.06 4.97
N VAL A 21 -9.87 2.12 4.26
CA VAL A 21 -10.11 2.29 2.82
C VAL A 21 -8.77 2.32 2.10
N GLU A 22 -8.68 1.59 0.99
CA GLU A 22 -7.47 1.44 0.19
C GLU A 22 -7.57 2.25 -1.11
N ASN A 23 -6.44 2.77 -1.61
CA ASN A 23 -6.39 3.35 -2.95
C ASN A 23 -6.39 2.26 -4.03
N ASN A 24 -7.04 2.55 -5.16
CA ASN A 24 -7.11 1.65 -6.30
C ASN A 24 -5.87 1.75 -7.20
N THR A 25 -5.81 0.83 -8.15
CA THR A 25 -4.88 0.90 -9.27
C THR A 25 -5.27 2.01 -10.25
N ALA A 26 -4.30 2.54 -10.99
CA ALA A 26 -4.51 3.50 -12.05
C ALA A 26 -5.38 2.94 -13.21
N PHE A 27 -5.59 1.63 -13.28
CA PHE A 27 -6.50 1.02 -14.25
C PHE A 27 -7.97 1.26 -13.92
N ASP A 28 -8.30 1.45 -12.63
CA ASP A 28 -9.65 1.72 -12.14
C ASP A 28 -10.05 3.20 -12.33
N LYS A 29 -9.06 4.08 -12.48
CA LYS A 29 -9.19 5.52 -12.80
C LYS A 29 -9.87 6.39 -11.73
N VAL A 30 -10.14 5.83 -10.56
CA VAL A 30 -10.74 6.55 -9.43
C VAL A 30 -10.02 6.16 -8.14
N PHE A 31 -9.82 7.11 -7.23
CA PHE A 31 -9.20 6.86 -5.92
C PHE A 31 -7.79 6.27 -6.06
N VAL A 32 -6.99 6.84 -6.97
CA VAL A 32 -5.63 6.38 -7.29
C VAL A 32 -4.61 7.29 -6.61
N GLU A 33 -4.84 8.60 -6.65
CA GLU A 33 -3.92 9.57 -6.04
C GLU A 33 -4.19 9.65 -4.53
N PRO A 34 -3.15 9.74 -3.67
CA PRO A 34 -3.34 9.80 -2.22
C PRO A 34 -4.31 10.90 -1.78
N GLU A 35 -4.24 12.07 -2.43
CA GLU A 35 -5.08 13.21 -2.14
C GLU A 35 -6.58 12.91 -2.30
N GLU A 36 -6.96 12.05 -3.26
CA GLU A 36 -8.37 11.67 -3.47
C GLU A 36 -8.94 10.85 -2.30
N LEU A 37 -8.12 10.00 -1.66
CA LEU A 37 -8.54 9.22 -0.48
C LEU A 37 -8.45 10.02 0.81
N ILE A 38 -7.47 10.93 0.91
CA ILE A 38 -7.36 11.85 2.05
C ILE A 38 -8.64 12.66 2.18
N ASP A 39 -9.12 13.27 1.10
CA ASP A 39 -10.38 14.05 1.09
C ASP A 39 -11.58 13.19 1.56
N VAL A 40 -11.64 11.92 1.13
CA VAL A 40 -12.70 10.99 1.51
C VAL A 40 -12.63 10.64 3.00
N VAL A 41 -11.44 10.35 3.51
CA VAL A 41 -11.22 10.01 4.93
C VAL A 41 -11.55 11.19 5.82
N GLU A 42 -11.14 12.41 5.42
CA GLU A 42 -11.50 13.64 6.13
C GLU A 42 -13.01 13.87 6.15
N GLU A 43 -13.70 13.67 5.01
CA GLU A 43 -15.15 13.84 4.94
C GLU A 43 -15.90 12.86 5.86
N VAL A 44 -15.47 11.60 5.91
CA VAL A 44 -16.06 10.59 6.81
C VAL A 44 -15.75 10.90 8.27
N ARG A 45 -14.50 11.22 8.61
CA ARG A 45 -14.09 11.58 9.99
C ARG A 45 -14.76 12.87 10.48
N GLY A 46 -15.10 13.80 9.57
CA GLY A 46 -15.89 14.98 9.87
C GLY A 46 -17.34 14.68 10.29
N GLN A 47 -17.79 13.43 10.20
CA GLN A 47 -19.07 12.94 10.72
C GLN A 47 -18.91 12.12 12.01
N ASP A 48 -17.79 12.29 12.72
CA ASP A 48 -17.43 11.56 13.95
C ASP A 48 -17.36 10.04 13.75
N VAL A 49 -16.89 9.58 12.59
CA VAL A 49 -16.64 8.15 12.28
C VAL A 49 -15.17 7.91 11.97
N GLU A 50 -14.53 7.05 12.76
CA GLU A 50 -13.13 6.69 12.64
C GLU A 50 -12.91 5.64 11.56
N ILE A 51 -12.28 6.08 10.47
CA ILE A 51 -11.76 5.21 9.40
C ILE A 51 -10.30 5.56 9.12
N TYR A 52 -9.54 4.67 8.51
CA TYR A 52 -8.12 4.86 8.19
C TYR A 52 -7.85 4.71 6.70
N PHE A 53 -6.82 5.38 6.20
CA PHE A 53 -6.28 5.18 4.86
C PHE A 53 -5.22 4.09 4.91
N ASN A 54 -5.49 2.95 4.27
CA ASN A 54 -4.48 1.92 3.98
C ASN A 54 -3.91 2.19 2.59
N PHE A 55 -2.74 2.81 2.52
CA PHE A 55 -2.13 3.12 1.24
C PHE A 55 -1.35 1.92 0.69
N ASP A 56 -1.73 1.46 -0.49
CA ASP A 56 -1.00 0.53 -1.32
C ASP A 56 -0.14 1.29 -2.34
N ILE A 57 1.17 1.22 -2.12
CA ILE A 57 2.16 1.89 -2.96
C ILE A 57 2.30 1.26 -4.35
N GLY A 58 2.14 -0.06 -4.49
CA GLY A 58 2.23 -0.72 -5.79
C GLY A 58 1.00 -0.49 -6.66
N HIS A 59 -0.18 -0.33 -6.07
CA HIS A 59 -1.36 0.23 -6.76
C HIS A 59 -1.03 1.59 -7.37
N TRP A 60 -0.41 2.49 -6.60
CA TRP A 60 -0.02 3.81 -7.10
C TRP A 60 1.02 3.74 -8.23
N PHE A 61 1.96 2.78 -8.20
CA PHE A 61 2.95 2.60 -9.27
C PHE A 61 2.39 2.22 -10.63
N THR A 62 1.17 1.67 -10.69
CA THR A 62 0.50 1.39 -11.97
C THR A 62 0.26 2.65 -12.82
N ARG A 63 0.35 3.85 -12.21
CA ARG A 63 0.36 5.15 -12.89
C ARG A 63 1.40 5.23 -14.02
N ALA A 64 2.54 4.56 -13.88
CA ALA A 64 3.57 4.50 -14.91
C ALA A 64 3.05 3.95 -16.25
N ASP A 65 2.17 2.94 -16.22
CA ASP A 65 1.55 2.37 -17.43
C ASP A 65 0.40 3.21 -18.00
N GLN A 66 -0.03 4.25 -17.27
CA GLN A 66 -0.94 5.28 -17.76
C GLN A 66 -0.19 6.52 -18.25
N GLY A 67 1.15 6.47 -18.35
CA GLY A 67 1.99 7.59 -18.77
C GLY A 67 2.09 8.72 -17.75
N LYS A 68 1.70 8.47 -16.49
CA LYS A 68 1.86 9.41 -15.38
C LYS A 68 3.24 9.24 -14.74
N GLU A 69 3.79 10.35 -14.24
CA GLU A 69 5.10 10.35 -13.57
C GLU A 69 5.03 9.66 -12.20
N ILE A 70 6.01 8.81 -11.92
CA ILE A 70 6.29 8.28 -10.58
C ILE A 70 7.33 9.19 -9.93
N SER A 71 7.23 9.39 -8.62
CA SER A 71 8.24 10.09 -7.83
C SER A 71 9.59 9.40 -7.96
N MET A 72 10.67 10.18 -7.86
CA MET A 72 12.03 9.64 -7.80
C MET A 72 12.74 10.26 -6.60
N PRO A 73 12.98 9.50 -5.53
CA PRO A 73 12.74 8.06 -5.42
C PRO A 73 11.24 7.69 -5.24
N PRO A 74 10.80 6.47 -5.63
CA PRO A 74 9.37 6.12 -5.72
C PRO A 74 8.58 6.22 -4.41
N GLU A 75 9.22 5.90 -3.28
CA GLU A 75 8.64 5.94 -1.95
C GLU A 75 8.30 7.35 -1.44
N GLU A 76 8.80 8.41 -2.07
CA GLU A 76 8.50 9.80 -1.68
C GLU A 76 7.01 10.15 -1.76
N VAL A 77 6.21 9.38 -2.50
CA VAL A 77 4.74 9.53 -2.50
C VAL A 77 4.15 9.45 -1.09
N MET A 78 4.79 8.70 -0.18
CA MET A 78 4.38 8.57 1.21
C MET A 78 4.31 9.92 1.92
N ASN A 79 5.11 10.91 1.54
CA ASN A 79 5.09 12.24 2.16
C ASN A 79 3.76 12.99 2.02
N LYS A 80 2.91 12.59 1.07
CA LYS A 80 1.60 13.20 0.86
C LYS A 80 0.57 12.77 1.91
N ILE A 81 0.80 11.66 2.61
CA ILE A 81 -0.19 11.02 3.48
C ILE A 81 0.04 11.45 4.92
N PRO A 82 -0.92 12.10 5.60
CA PRO A 82 -0.80 12.43 7.02
C PRO A 82 -0.70 11.17 7.89
N GLY A 83 0.14 11.20 8.92
CA GLY A 83 0.41 10.03 9.76
C GLY A 83 -0.82 9.57 10.55
N GLU A 84 -1.61 10.51 11.06
CA GLU A 84 -2.84 10.28 11.82
C GLU A 84 -3.96 9.59 11.02
N MET A 85 -3.82 9.50 9.70
CA MET A 85 -4.75 8.78 8.83
C MET A 85 -4.35 7.31 8.66
N VAL A 86 -3.14 6.94 9.03
CA VAL A 86 -2.57 5.62 8.79
C VAL A 86 -2.59 4.79 10.05
N LYS A 87 -2.96 3.52 9.88
CA LYS A 87 -2.86 2.48 10.92
C LYS A 87 -2.21 1.23 10.36
N GLU A 88 -2.61 0.85 9.16
CA GLU A 88 -2.03 -0.22 8.37
C GLU A 88 -1.58 0.31 6.99
N LEU A 89 -0.54 -0.30 6.42
CA LEU A 89 -0.07 -0.03 5.06
C LEU A 89 0.14 -1.33 4.29
N HIS A 90 -0.21 -1.33 3.01
CA HIS A 90 0.13 -2.40 2.09
C HIS A 90 1.49 -2.11 1.41
N LEU A 91 2.39 -3.08 1.52
CA LEU A 91 3.70 -3.05 0.90
C LEU A 91 3.79 -4.15 -0.17
N ASN A 92 3.81 -3.71 -1.41
CA ASN A 92 4.11 -4.54 -2.56
C ASN A 92 4.82 -3.68 -3.63
N ASP A 93 4.99 -4.22 -4.83
CA ASP A 93 5.64 -3.51 -5.93
C ASP A 93 4.93 -3.81 -7.26
N TYR A 94 5.36 -3.12 -8.30
CA TYR A 94 4.81 -3.23 -9.64
C TYR A 94 5.93 -3.14 -10.68
N ILE A 95 5.78 -3.88 -11.78
CA ILE A 95 6.69 -3.82 -12.93
C ILE A 95 5.99 -3.15 -14.12
N PRO A 96 6.23 -1.83 -14.36
CA PRO A 96 5.67 -1.12 -15.49
C PRO A 96 6.02 -1.75 -16.84
N GLY A 97 5.15 -1.61 -17.83
CA GLY A 97 5.27 -2.17 -19.17
C GLY A 97 4.98 -3.67 -19.24
N LYS A 98 5.33 -4.44 -18.20
CA LYS A 98 4.99 -5.87 -18.09
C LYS A 98 3.66 -6.12 -17.39
N LYS A 99 3.14 -5.13 -16.65
CA LYS A 99 1.90 -5.25 -15.86
C LYS A 99 1.90 -6.41 -14.87
N ILE A 100 3.04 -6.59 -14.20
CA ILE A 100 3.23 -7.58 -13.14
C ILE A 100 3.03 -6.88 -11.81
N PHE A 101 1.99 -7.27 -11.09
CA PHE A 101 1.70 -6.84 -9.73
C PHE A 101 2.30 -7.79 -8.73
N HIS A 102 2.72 -7.22 -7.60
CA HIS A 102 3.14 -7.89 -6.38
C HIS A 102 4.25 -8.92 -6.67
N PRO A 103 5.29 -8.57 -7.46
CA PRO A 103 6.43 -9.46 -7.60
C PRO A 103 7.12 -9.57 -6.23
N PRO A 104 7.78 -10.70 -5.92
CA PRO A 104 8.50 -10.83 -4.67
C PRO A 104 9.57 -9.72 -4.53
N LEU A 105 9.50 -8.95 -3.44
CA LEU A 105 10.30 -7.75 -3.17
C LEU A 105 11.80 -8.06 -3.08
N HIS A 106 12.17 -9.23 -2.55
CA HIS A 106 13.57 -9.67 -2.49
C HIS A 106 14.24 -9.88 -3.85
N LYS A 107 13.44 -9.90 -4.94
CA LYS A 107 13.97 -9.97 -6.32
C LYS A 107 14.24 -8.59 -6.91
N GLU A 108 13.79 -7.51 -6.24
CA GLU A 108 13.98 -6.11 -6.65
C GLU A 108 13.61 -5.87 -8.12
N SER A 109 12.55 -6.53 -8.59
CA SER A 109 12.23 -6.58 -10.02
C SER A 109 11.34 -5.43 -10.49
N GLY A 110 10.63 -4.76 -9.58
CA GLY A 110 9.81 -3.59 -9.85
C GLY A 110 10.52 -2.28 -9.55
N LEU A 111 9.78 -1.29 -9.06
CA LEU A 111 10.28 0.06 -8.80
C LEU A 111 10.98 0.18 -7.45
N LEU A 112 10.63 -0.64 -6.46
CA LEU A 112 11.26 -0.61 -5.15
C LEU A 112 12.55 -1.46 -5.15
N LYS A 113 13.67 -0.80 -4.91
CA LYS A 113 14.97 -1.42 -4.61
C LYS A 113 15.21 -1.44 -3.11
N ARG A 114 16.26 -2.15 -2.68
CA ARG A 114 16.61 -2.22 -1.24
C ARG A 114 16.69 -0.85 -0.58
N GLU A 115 17.40 0.10 -1.20
CA GLU A 115 17.56 1.47 -0.69
C GLU A 115 16.22 2.24 -0.58
N ASN A 116 15.25 1.94 -1.45
CA ASN A 116 13.91 2.52 -1.39
C ASN A 116 13.15 1.97 -0.19
N LEU A 117 13.25 0.66 0.05
CA LEU A 117 12.60 -0.01 1.18
C LEU A 117 13.19 0.44 2.52
N GLU A 118 14.50 0.68 2.59
CA GLU A 118 15.16 1.25 3.77
C GLU A 118 14.62 2.66 4.10
N ARG A 119 14.38 3.51 3.08
CA ARG A 119 13.74 4.82 3.26
C ARG A 119 12.26 4.71 3.58
N TYR A 120 11.56 3.78 2.94
CA TYR A 120 10.16 3.44 3.23
C TYR A 120 9.97 3.05 4.70
N ALA A 121 10.88 2.28 5.28
CA ALA A 121 10.87 1.93 6.70
C ALA A 121 10.84 3.17 7.62
N GLY A 122 11.58 4.22 7.24
CA GLY A 122 11.54 5.52 7.92
C GLY A 122 10.15 6.15 7.84
N PHE A 123 9.54 6.19 6.65
CA PHE A 123 8.19 6.74 6.49
C PHE A 123 7.13 5.97 7.28
N VAL A 124 7.19 4.63 7.31
CA VAL A 124 6.28 3.82 8.11
C VAL A 124 6.37 4.21 9.59
N LYS A 125 7.60 4.32 10.11
CA LYS A 125 7.84 4.68 11.51
C LYS A 125 7.36 6.09 11.83
N ASP A 126 7.65 7.05 10.96
CA ASP A 126 7.28 8.46 11.16
C ASP A 126 5.76 8.66 11.09
N LYS A 127 5.05 7.84 10.30
CA LYS A 127 3.58 7.82 10.23
C LYS A 127 2.93 7.10 11.40
N GLY A 128 3.69 6.31 12.17
CA GLY A 128 3.14 5.53 13.27
C GLY A 128 2.29 4.34 12.84
N ALA A 129 2.51 3.80 11.63
CA ALA A 129 1.80 2.61 11.18
C ALA A 129 2.06 1.42 12.13
N GLU A 130 0.99 0.75 12.56
CA GLU A 130 1.03 -0.37 13.50
C GLU A 130 1.36 -1.70 12.81
N LEU A 131 0.99 -1.82 11.53
CA LEU A 131 1.14 -3.02 10.73
C LEU A 131 1.52 -2.68 9.28
N ILE A 132 2.47 -3.44 8.73
CA ILE A 132 2.72 -3.52 7.29
C ILE A 132 2.23 -4.88 6.83
N VAL A 133 1.34 -4.90 5.83
CA VAL A 133 0.93 -6.11 5.14
C VAL A 133 1.73 -6.24 3.85
N VAL A 134 2.52 -7.31 3.74
CA VAL A 134 3.31 -7.59 2.55
C VAL A 134 2.50 -8.46 1.61
N GLU A 135 2.31 -8.01 0.37
CA GLU A 135 1.53 -8.74 -0.62
C GLU A 135 2.41 -9.23 -1.77
N THR A 136 2.32 -10.54 -2.04
CA THR A 136 3.10 -11.20 -3.09
C THR A 136 2.21 -12.11 -3.92
N ALA A 137 2.22 -11.93 -5.24
CA ALA A 137 1.41 -12.71 -6.17
C ALA A 137 2.27 -13.67 -7.01
N PHE A 138 1.95 -14.98 -6.94
CA PHE A 138 2.56 -15.99 -7.79
C PHE A 138 1.77 -16.18 -9.08
N ARG A 139 2.43 -15.93 -10.22
CA ARG A 139 1.80 -15.95 -11.55
C ARG A 139 2.26 -17.11 -12.42
N GLU A 140 3.43 -17.66 -12.13
CA GLU A 140 4.02 -18.78 -12.87
C GLU A 140 3.99 -20.08 -12.07
N THR A 141 3.86 -21.22 -12.76
CA THR A 141 3.87 -22.54 -12.13
C THR A 141 5.14 -22.77 -11.30
N GLU A 142 6.29 -22.31 -11.77
CA GLU A 142 7.55 -22.43 -11.02
C GLU A 142 7.57 -21.58 -9.74
N GLN A 143 6.91 -20.42 -9.72
CA GLN A 143 6.74 -19.64 -8.49
C GLN A 143 5.84 -20.36 -7.50
N VAL A 144 4.75 -20.97 -7.98
CA VAL A 144 3.83 -21.74 -7.12
C VAL A 144 4.53 -22.97 -6.54
N LYS A 145 5.33 -23.69 -7.33
CA LYS A 145 6.12 -24.85 -6.87
C LYS A 145 7.12 -24.47 -5.79
N ASN A 146 7.75 -23.31 -5.90
CA ASN A 146 8.78 -22.83 -4.99
C ASN A 146 8.27 -21.77 -4.00
N ARG A 147 6.95 -21.71 -3.75
CA ARG A 147 6.31 -20.64 -3.00
C ARG A 147 6.88 -20.49 -1.58
N ASP A 148 7.14 -21.60 -0.91
CA ASP A 148 7.56 -21.59 0.50
C ASP A 148 8.98 -20.99 0.60
N GLU A 149 9.87 -21.36 -0.32
CA GLU A 149 11.23 -20.78 -0.43
C GLU A 149 11.17 -19.28 -0.77
N ILE A 150 10.26 -18.89 -1.67
CA ILE A 150 10.09 -17.48 -2.04
C ILE A 150 9.62 -16.65 -0.84
N ILE A 151 8.61 -17.13 -0.11
CA ILE A 151 8.09 -16.46 1.09
C ILE A 151 9.16 -16.39 2.17
N GLU A 152 9.94 -17.46 2.38
CA GLU A 152 11.01 -17.47 3.35
C GLU A 152 12.08 -16.42 3.03
N LYS A 153 12.56 -16.38 1.78
CA LYS A 153 13.55 -15.39 1.33
C LYS A 153 13.03 -13.97 1.42
N GLU A 154 11.79 -13.73 1.04
CA GLU A 154 11.15 -12.42 1.14
C GLU A 154 11.01 -11.96 2.59
N THR A 155 10.58 -12.87 3.47
CA THR A 155 10.48 -12.60 4.91
C THR A 155 11.84 -12.26 5.51
N GLN A 156 12.88 -13.03 5.18
CA GLN A 156 14.25 -12.76 5.65
C GLN A 156 14.74 -11.40 5.14
N TYR A 157 14.58 -11.14 3.85
CA TYR A 157 14.99 -9.89 3.22
C TYR A 157 14.31 -8.67 3.86
N LEU A 158 13.00 -8.74 4.10
CA LEU A 158 12.26 -7.64 4.74
C LEU A 158 12.59 -7.49 6.22
N LYS A 159 12.88 -8.58 6.94
CA LYS A 159 13.37 -8.49 8.34
C LYS A 159 14.69 -7.76 8.46
N GLU A 160 15.58 -7.87 7.48
CA GLU A 160 16.84 -7.12 7.49
C GLU A 160 16.66 -5.62 7.26
N ILE A 161 15.52 -5.20 6.70
CA ILE A 161 15.26 -3.82 6.29
C ILE A 161 14.30 -3.12 7.27
N LEU A 162 13.22 -3.81 7.65
CA LEU A 162 12.12 -3.28 8.46
C LEU A 162 12.21 -3.68 9.95
N GLY A 163 13.04 -4.68 10.28
CA GLY A 163 13.12 -5.33 11.60
C GLY A 163 14.22 -4.80 12.51
#